data_AF-A0A355R1U8-F1
#
_entry.id   AF-A0A355R1U8-F1
#
_cell.length_a   1.000
_cell.length_b   1.000
_cell.length_c   1.000
_cell.angle_alpha   90.00
_cell.angle_beta   90.00
_cell.angle_gamma   90.00
#
_symmetry.space_group_name_H-M   'P 1'
#
loop_
_entity.id
_entity.type
_entity.pdbx_description
1 polymer ?
#
loop_
_entity_poly.entity_id
_entity_poly.type
_entity_poly.pdbx_seq_one_letter_code
_entity_poly.pdbx_strand_id
1 'polypeptide(L)'
;MSLVRRLPPLLAALMPLAAQALEVRIDPHADLLYRQALPLLEQADNQDDAASTLRTAVGGDPELSRQGQAMAHTLPTAVALLKKSVELGHPVAQYRLALYYMTYLPVAQIPEAACPLLEASLQQGFAAPAPAIATWCRPYNVSSEYRTALEAIPSMATVYAPYYPQPATRLACNRSRPQGLEMLWGRQRDYQAEVYRLLGDLDPQQRTSLLQKAVDINGCATAQQLLTSRP
;
A
#
# COMPACT_ATOMS: atom_id res chain seq x y z
N MET A 1 -59.89 45.51 -1.68
CA MET A 1 -59.53 44.81 -2.93
C MET A 1 -58.03 45.03 -3.13
N SER A 2 -57.18 44.09 -2.72
CA SER A 2 -56.46 43.12 -3.59
C SER A 2 -55.50 43.80 -4.57
N LEU A 3 -54.19 43.53 -4.68
CA LEU A 3 -53.37 42.40 -4.25
C LEU A 3 -51.93 42.85 -3.94
N VAL A 4 -51.38 42.31 -2.86
CA VAL A 4 -49.93 42.25 -2.61
C VAL A 4 -49.32 41.26 -3.61
N ARG A 5 -48.43 41.73 -4.49
CA ARG A 5 -47.65 40.84 -5.36
C ARG A 5 -46.26 40.65 -4.74
N ARG A 6 -46.13 39.59 -3.93
CA ARG A 6 -44.83 39.08 -3.47
C ARG A 6 -44.09 38.46 -4.66
N LEU A 7 -42.89 38.96 -4.96
CA LEU A 7 -41.92 38.22 -5.78
C LEU A 7 -41.01 37.39 -4.83
N PRO A 8 -40.69 36.13 -5.17
CA PRO A 8 -39.93 35.26 -4.29
C PRO A 8 -38.41 35.50 -4.43
N PRO A 9 -37.62 35.37 -3.35
CA PRO A 9 -36.18 35.20 -3.42
C PRO A 9 -35.93 33.69 -3.61
N LEU A 10 -35.78 33.23 -4.84
CA LEU A 10 -35.45 31.83 -5.12
C LEU A 10 -34.50 31.75 -6.31
N LEU A 11 -33.27 32.21 -6.07
CA LEU A 11 -32.09 31.84 -6.82
C LEU A 11 -31.03 31.46 -5.79
N ALA A 12 -31.34 30.39 -5.03
CA ALA A 12 -30.33 29.65 -4.30
C ALA A 12 -29.42 29.00 -5.34
N ALA A 13 -28.20 29.51 -5.43
CA ALA A 13 -27.16 29.01 -6.30
C ALA A 13 -26.93 27.52 -6.02
N LEU A 14 -27.41 26.66 -6.93
CA LEU A 14 -26.93 25.29 -7.07
C LEU A 14 -25.54 25.36 -7.70
N MET A 15 -24.53 25.72 -6.91
CA MET A 15 -23.16 25.41 -7.29
C MET A 15 -22.97 23.89 -7.12
N PRO A 16 -22.68 23.15 -8.19
CA PRO A 16 -22.27 21.77 -8.03
C PRO A 16 -20.96 21.80 -7.25
N LEU A 17 -20.94 21.16 -6.08
CA LEU A 17 -19.69 20.77 -5.43
C LEU A 17 -18.95 19.89 -6.42
N ALA A 18 -18.00 20.47 -7.14
CA ALA A 18 -17.05 19.71 -7.93
C ALA A 18 -16.26 18.86 -6.94
N ALA A 19 -16.65 17.59 -6.82
CA ALA A 19 -15.77 16.57 -6.27
C ALA A 19 -14.54 16.59 -7.17
N GLN A 20 -13.45 17.20 -6.70
CA GLN A 20 -12.18 17.15 -7.38
C GLN A 20 -11.72 15.69 -7.30
N ALA A 21 -12.03 14.92 -8.35
CA ALA A 21 -11.43 13.62 -8.53
C ALA A 21 -9.93 13.86 -8.66
N LEU A 22 -9.13 13.24 -7.79
CA LEU A 22 -7.67 13.31 -7.88
C LEU A 22 -7.28 12.69 -9.23
N GLU A 23 -6.96 13.51 -10.23
CA GLU A 23 -6.49 13.03 -11.53
C GLU A 23 -5.04 12.56 -11.38
N VAL A 24 -4.88 11.32 -10.91
CA VAL A 24 -3.56 10.69 -10.84
C VAL A 24 -3.22 10.13 -12.22
N ARG A 25 -2.22 10.73 -12.86
CA ARG A 25 -1.65 10.24 -14.11
C ARG A 25 -0.25 9.69 -13.84
N ILE A 26 -0.11 8.37 -13.97
CA ILE A 26 1.20 7.71 -13.86
C ILE A 26 2.02 8.08 -15.09
N ASP A 27 3.21 8.64 -14.87
CA ASP A 27 4.15 8.95 -15.93
C ASP A 27 4.58 7.64 -16.65
N PRO A 28 4.43 7.54 -17.98
CA PRO A 28 4.75 6.30 -18.71
C PRO A 28 6.21 5.89 -18.64
N HIS A 29 7.13 6.85 -18.52
CA HIS A 29 8.56 6.54 -18.37
C HIS A 29 8.84 6.00 -16.96
N ALA A 30 8.21 6.57 -15.94
CA ALA A 30 8.26 6.06 -14.58
C ALA A 30 7.66 4.65 -14.48
N ASP A 31 6.54 4.37 -15.16
CA ASP A 31 5.93 3.04 -15.23
C ASP A 31 6.84 2.03 -15.94
N LEU A 32 7.49 2.43 -17.04
CA LEU A 32 8.45 1.58 -17.75
C LEU A 32 9.61 1.18 -16.84
N LEU A 33 10.22 2.15 -16.13
CA LEU A 33 11.31 1.90 -15.18
C LEU A 33 10.87 0.96 -14.06
N TYR A 34 9.66 1.18 -13.54
CA TYR A 34 9.06 0.30 -12.53
C TYR A 34 8.92 -1.14 -13.05
N ARG A 35 8.33 -1.31 -14.24
CA ARG A 35 8.14 -2.64 -14.84
C ARG A 35 9.44 -3.35 -15.18
N GLN A 36 10.49 -2.60 -15.55
CA GLN A 36 11.83 -3.15 -15.77
C GLN A 36 12.46 -3.66 -14.46
N ALA A 37 12.13 -3.05 -13.32
CA ALA A 37 12.62 -3.50 -12.02
C ALA A 37 11.96 -4.83 -11.58
N LEU A 38 10.69 -5.07 -11.95
CA LEU A 38 9.92 -6.23 -11.49
C LEU A 38 10.58 -7.61 -11.72
N PRO A 39 11.03 -7.99 -12.93
CA PRO A 39 11.65 -9.30 -13.12
C PRO A 39 12.96 -9.46 -12.33
N LEU A 40 13.68 -8.36 -12.08
CA LEU A 40 14.90 -8.37 -11.27
C LEU A 40 14.58 -8.57 -9.78
N LEU A 41 13.49 -7.96 -9.29
CA LEU A 41 13.01 -8.18 -7.93
C LEU A 41 12.55 -9.64 -7.76
N GLU A 42 11.72 -10.14 -8.69
CA GLU A 42 11.25 -11.53 -8.65
C GLU A 42 12.41 -12.54 -8.71
N GLN A 43 13.43 -12.26 -9.52
CA GLN A 43 14.63 -13.08 -9.55
C GLN A 43 15.39 -13.06 -8.22
N ALA A 44 15.53 -11.90 -7.57
CA ALA A 44 16.18 -11.79 -6.26
C ALA A 44 15.39 -12.53 -5.17
N ASP A 45 14.07 -12.38 -5.17
CA ASP A 45 13.17 -13.01 -4.20
C ASP A 45 13.22 -14.55 -4.30
N ASN A 46 13.14 -15.09 -5.53
CA ASN A 46 13.25 -16.54 -5.77
C ASN A 46 14.62 -17.12 -5.39
N GLN A 47 15.68 -16.33 -5.55
CA GLN A 47 17.04 -16.73 -5.14
C GLN A 47 17.19 -16.73 -3.62
N ASP A 48 16.55 -15.79 -2.91
CA ASP A 48 16.52 -15.76 -1.45
C ASP A 48 15.78 -16.98 -0.85
N ASP A 49 14.65 -17.36 -1.43
CA ASP A 49 13.86 -18.54 -1.04
C ASP A 49 14.63 -19.86 -1.28
N ALA A 50 15.27 -19.97 -2.44
CA ALA A 50 16.15 -21.11 -2.76
C ALA A 50 17.35 -21.17 -1.80
N ALA A 51 18.03 -20.04 -1.57
CA ALA A 51 19.15 -19.94 -0.65
C ALA A 51 18.73 -20.21 0.80
N SER A 52 17.50 -19.90 1.21
CA SER A 52 16.99 -20.25 2.53
C SER A 52 16.77 -21.76 2.69
N THR A 53 16.18 -22.40 1.67
CA THR A 53 16.01 -23.86 1.61
C THR A 53 17.36 -24.59 1.59
N LEU A 54 18.35 -24.03 0.90
CA LEU A 54 19.72 -24.53 0.85
C LEU A 54 20.50 -24.23 2.14
N ARG A 55 20.26 -23.11 2.83
CA ARG A 55 20.90 -22.78 4.13
C ARG A 55 20.52 -23.76 5.25
N THR A 56 19.35 -24.41 5.18
CA THR A 56 19.03 -25.54 6.06
C THR A 56 19.87 -26.80 5.78
N ALA A 57 20.63 -26.83 4.68
CA ALA A 57 21.61 -27.85 4.33
C ALA A 57 23.04 -27.25 4.33
N VAL A 58 23.64 -27.17 5.52
CA VAL A 58 25.07 -27.01 5.90
C VAL A 58 26.07 -26.30 4.93
N GLY A 59 26.90 -25.44 5.52
CA GLY A 59 27.88 -24.55 4.89
C GLY A 59 28.97 -25.17 4.01
N GLY A 60 29.39 -24.36 3.03
CA GLY A 60 30.52 -24.62 2.13
C GLY A 60 30.16 -24.73 0.64
N ASP A 61 28.88 -24.62 0.28
CA ASP A 61 28.41 -24.87 -1.09
C ASP A 61 28.84 -23.76 -2.08
N PRO A 62 29.59 -24.10 -3.15
CA PRO A 62 29.88 -23.19 -4.26
C PRO A 62 28.62 -22.62 -4.93
N GLU A 63 27.51 -23.36 -4.91
CA GLU A 63 26.22 -22.92 -5.47
C GLU A 63 25.59 -21.82 -4.61
N LEU A 64 25.65 -21.91 -3.27
CA LEU A 64 25.24 -20.82 -2.37
C LEU A 64 26.08 -19.55 -2.61
N SER A 65 27.38 -19.71 -2.88
CA SER A 65 28.27 -18.59 -3.19
C SER A 65 27.95 -17.95 -4.55
N ARG A 66 27.64 -18.77 -5.56
CA ARG A 66 27.22 -18.31 -6.90
C ARG A 66 25.85 -17.62 -6.87
N GLN A 67 24.91 -18.13 -6.07
CA GLN A 67 23.61 -17.52 -5.83
C GLN A 67 23.75 -16.19 -5.08
N GLY A 68 24.56 -16.15 -4.02
CA GLY A 68 24.89 -14.90 -3.31
C GLY A 68 25.52 -13.83 -4.22
N GLN A 69 26.37 -14.23 -5.17
CA GLN A 69 26.91 -13.32 -6.19
C GLN A 69 25.85 -12.85 -7.20
N ALA A 70 24.99 -13.74 -7.69
CA ALA A 70 23.90 -13.37 -8.60
C ALA A 70 22.91 -12.38 -7.95
N MET A 71 22.59 -12.60 -6.67
CA MET A 71 21.78 -11.69 -5.86
C MET A 71 22.47 -10.33 -5.65
N ALA A 72 23.77 -10.34 -5.37
CA ALA A 72 24.57 -9.13 -5.21
C ALA A 72 24.61 -8.24 -6.47
N HIS A 73 24.33 -8.80 -7.65
CA HIS A 73 24.23 -8.03 -8.90
C HIS A 73 22.79 -7.63 -9.26
N THR A 74 21.82 -8.50 -9.01
CA THR A 74 20.43 -8.31 -9.48
C THR A 74 19.68 -7.28 -8.62
N LEU A 75 19.80 -7.38 -7.30
CA LEU A 75 19.06 -6.54 -6.37
C LEU A 75 19.47 -5.06 -6.43
N PRO A 76 20.77 -4.68 -6.49
CA PRO A 76 21.15 -3.28 -6.67
C PRO A 76 20.65 -2.67 -7.99
N THR A 77 20.60 -3.46 -9.06
CA THR A 77 20.10 -3.02 -10.36
C THR A 77 18.60 -2.73 -10.29
N ALA A 78 17.82 -3.62 -9.66
CA ALA A 78 16.40 -3.42 -9.43
C ALA A 78 16.14 -2.14 -8.61
N VAL A 79 16.90 -1.95 -7.53
CA VAL A 79 16.80 -0.75 -6.66
C VAL A 79 17.16 0.53 -7.43
N ALA A 80 18.16 0.50 -8.30
CA ALA A 80 18.51 1.65 -9.13
C ALA A 80 17.38 2.05 -10.09
N LEU A 81 16.69 1.08 -10.70
CA LEU A 81 15.52 1.33 -11.54
C LEU A 81 14.34 1.88 -10.73
N LEU A 82 14.08 1.32 -9.54
CA LEU A 82 13.06 1.85 -8.63
C LEU A 82 13.36 3.29 -8.23
N LYS A 83 14.61 3.64 -7.88
CA LYS A 83 14.99 5.01 -7.54
C LYS A 83 14.69 5.99 -8.68
N LYS A 84 15.04 5.64 -9.92
CA LYS A 84 14.70 6.47 -11.10
C LYS A 84 13.19 6.61 -11.30
N SER A 85 12.43 5.54 -11.09
CA SER A 85 10.96 5.57 -11.16
C SER A 85 10.35 6.45 -10.05
N VAL A 86 10.93 6.42 -8.84
CA VAL A 86 10.57 7.26 -7.70
C VAL A 86 10.86 8.74 -7.94
N GLU A 87 11.99 9.07 -8.56
CA GLU A 87 12.34 10.44 -8.95
C GLU A 87 11.30 11.06 -9.91
N LEU A 88 10.62 10.22 -10.68
CA LEU A 88 9.51 10.61 -11.58
C LEU A 88 8.13 10.48 -10.92
N GLY A 89 8.07 10.22 -9.61
CA GLY A 89 6.84 10.23 -8.83
C GLY A 89 6.01 8.94 -8.85
N HIS A 90 6.55 7.81 -9.34
CA HIS A 90 5.75 6.59 -9.48
C HIS A 90 5.32 6.00 -8.13
N PRO A 91 4.01 5.99 -7.79
CA PRO A 91 3.53 5.62 -6.45
C PRO A 91 3.82 4.18 -6.07
N VAL A 92 3.76 3.25 -7.04
CA VAL A 92 4.04 1.83 -6.76
C VAL A 92 5.53 1.59 -6.59
N ALA A 93 6.39 2.38 -7.25
CA ALA A 93 7.83 2.27 -7.09
C ALA A 93 8.27 2.83 -5.74
N GLN A 94 7.64 3.92 -5.28
CA GLN A 94 7.82 4.48 -3.94
C GLN A 94 7.52 3.41 -2.88
N TYR A 95 6.39 2.72 -2.98
CA TYR A 95 6.05 1.62 -2.08
C TYR A 95 7.10 0.50 -2.10
N ARG A 96 7.51 0.05 -3.29
CA ARG A 96 8.45 -1.07 -3.44
C ARG A 96 9.85 -0.74 -2.92
N LEU A 97 10.32 0.48 -3.16
CA LEU A 97 11.58 0.96 -2.61
C LEU A 97 11.51 1.09 -1.08
N ALA A 98 10.37 1.53 -0.53
CA ALA A 98 10.17 1.59 0.91
C ALA A 98 10.23 0.20 1.55
N LEU A 99 9.59 -0.81 0.94
CA LEU A 99 9.68 -2.19 1.42
C LEU A 99 11.12 -2.72 1.40
N TYR A 100 11.89 -2.41 0.35
CA TYR A 100 13.31 -2.74 0.30
C TYR A 100 14.07 -2.14 1.50
N TYR A 101 13.86 -0.85 1.80
CA TYR A 101 14.48 -0.23 2.96
C TYR A 101 14.03 -0.85 4.28
N MET A 102 12.74 -1.19 4.42
CA MET A 102 12.22 -1.87 5.61
C MET A 102 12.81 -3.27 5.82
N THR A 103 13.16 -3.97 4.74
CA THR A 103 13.75 -5.31 4.79
C THR A 103 15.24 -5.28 5.10
N TYR A 104 15.99 -4.36 4.49
CA TYR A 104 17.46 -4.40 4.50
C TYR A 104 18.14 -3.34 5.38
N LEU A 105 17.41 -2.32 5.87
CA LEU A 105 17.98 -1.34 6.80
C LEU A 105 17.74 -1.73 8.28
N PRO A 106 18.63 -1.30 9.19
CA PRO A 106 18.37 -1.41 10.62
C PRO A 106 17.08 -0.68 11.01
N VAL A 107 16.31 -1.26 11.94
CA VAL A 107 15.00 -0.74 12.39
C VAL A 107 15.03 0.75 12.73
N ALA A 108 16.10 1.23 13.37
CA ALA A 108 16.23 2.64 13.74
C ALA A 108 16.29 3.62 12.55
N GLN A 109 16.66 3.15 11.35
CA GLN A 109 16.77 3.95 10.13
C GLN A 109 15.51 3.88 9.25
N ILE A 110 14.62 2.90 9.50
CA ILE A 110 13.41 2.69 8.71
C ILE A 110 12.53 3.95 8.64
N PRO A 111 12.24 4.66 9.76
CA PRO A 111 11.35 5.81 9.70
C PRO A 111 11.85 6.90 8.74
N GLU A 112 13.14 7.21 8.76
CA GLU A 112 13.73 8.25 7.92
C GLU A 112 13.76 7.85 6.44
N ALA A 113 14.13 6.60 6.15
CA ALA A 113 14.30 6.15 4.77
C ALA A 113 12.98 5.75 4.08
N ALA A 114 12.05 5.13 4.80
CA ALA A 114 10.86 4.51 4.22
C ALA A 114 9.59 5.35 4.34
N CYS A 115 9.37 6.06 5.46
CA CYS A 115 8.10 6.78 5.66
C CYS A 115 7.82 7.84 4.59
N PRO A 116 8.77 8.69 4.17
CA PRO A 116 8.50 9.66 3.10
C PRO A 116 8.01 9.02 1.80
N LEU A 117 8.54 7.85 1.45
CA LEU A 117 8.13 7.08 0.27
C LEU A 117 6.74 6.48 0.43
N LEU A 118 6.46 5.88 1.60
CA LEU A 118 5.15 5.31 1.89
C LEU A 118 4.06 6.38 1.89
N GLU A 119 4.34 7.53 2.50
CA GLU A 119 3.43 8.68 2.57
C GLU A 119 3.14 9.24 1.18
N ALA A 120 4.17 9.51 0.38
CA ALA A 120 4.02 10.00 -0.99
C ALA A 120 3.22 9.03 -1.87
N SER A 121 3.41 7.73 -1.67
CA SER A 121 2.69 6.67 -2.38
C SER A 121 1.20 6.65 -1.99
N LEU A 122 0.92 6.73 -0.68
CA LEU A 122 -0.45 6.73 -0.16
C LEU A 122 -1.23 7.99 -0.57
N GLN A 123 -0.58 9.16 -0.57
CA GLN A 123 -1.20 10.44 -0.96
C GLN A 123 -1.66 10.44 -2.42
N GLN A 124 -1.05 9.62 -3.28
CA GLN A 124 -1.49 9.39 -4.65
C GLN A 124 -2.59 8.32 -4.75
N GLY A 125 -3.11 7.82 -3.63
CA GLY A 125 -4.22 6.87 -3.56
C GLY A 125 -3.84 5.41 -3.75
N PHE A 126 -2.55 5.06 -3.73
CA PHE A 126 -2.13 3.66 -3.77
C PHE A 126 -2.31 3.03 -2.39
N ALA A 127 -3.03 1.91 -2.30
CA ALA A 127 -3.45 1.37 -1.00
C ALA A 127 -2.37 0.58 -0.26
N ALA A 128 -1.39 0.03 -0.98
CA ALA A 128 -0.43 -0.91 -0.42
C ALA A 128 0.46 -0.39 0.74
N PRO A 129 0.84 0.91 0.80
CA PRO A 129 1.60 1.48 1.91
C PRO A 129 0.87 1.50 3.26
N ALA A 130 -0.48 1.53 3.27
CA ALA A 130 -1.28 1.77 4.47
C ALA A 130 -0.90 0.89 5.69
N PRO A 131 -0.82 -0.45 5.60
CA PRO A 131 -0.45 -1.29 6.75
C PRO A 131 1.00 -1.04 7.25
N ALA A 132 1.92 -0.70 6.34
CA ALA A 132 3.29 -0.36 6.72
C ALA A 132 3.34 0.98 7.48
N ILE A 133 2.63 1.99 6.98
CA ILE A 133 2.49 3.30 7.65
C ILE A 133 1.92 3.15 9.04
N ALA A 134 0.85 2.37 9.19
CA ALA A 134 0.21 2.11 10.48
C ALA A 134 1.17 1.53 11.52
N THR A 135 2.21 0.82 11.09
CA THR A 135 3.21 0.19 11.98
C THR A 135 4.43 1.07 12.23
N TRP A 136 4.95 1.71 11.17
CA TRP A 136 6.30 2.30 11.18
C TRP A 136 6.32 3.84 11.19
N CYS A 137 5.25 4.50 10.76
CA CYS A 137 5.23 5.93 10.49
C CYS A 137 4.30 6.69 11.47
N ARG A 138 4.66 6.66 12.76
CA ARG A 138 3.84 7.17 13.88
C ARG A 138 3.39 8.64 13.83
N PRO A 139 4.21 9.64 13.42
CA PRO A 139 3.66 11.00 13.36
C PRO A 139 2.58 11.11 12.28
N TYR A 140 2.73 10.38 11.17
CA TYR A 140 1.78 10.43 10.06
C TYR A 140 0.54 9.56 10.30
N ASN A 141 0.65 8.36 10.87
CA ASN A 141 -0.48 7.41 10.98
C ASN A 141 -1.62 7.86 11.93
N VAL A 142 -1.40 8.89 12.75
CA VAL A 142 -2.42 9.54 13.59
C VAL A 142 -2.88 10.89 13.05
N SER A 143 -2.35 11.32 11.91
CA SER A 143 -2.64 12.61 11.30
C SER A 143 -3.98 12.62 10.54
N SER A 144 -4.51 13.81 10.32
CA SER A 144 -5.72 14.00 9.50
C SER A 144 -5.46 13.70 8.02
N GLU A 145 -4.22 13.90 7.58
CA GLU A 145 -3.71 13.69 6.24
C GLU A 145 -3.69 12.20 5.90
N TYR A 146 -3.25 11.36 6.84
CA TYR A 146 -3.32 9.90 6.68
C TYR A 146 -4.76 9.41 6.56
N ARG A 147 -5.65 9.87 7.43
CA ARG A 147 -7.08 9.57 7.34
C ARG A 147 -7.65 9.96 5.96
N THR A 148 -7.38 11.18 5.52
CA THR A 148 -7.88 11.71 4.24
C THR A 148 -7.36 10.86 3.07
N ALA A 149 -6.08 10.48 3.11
CA ALA A 149 -5.49 9.61 2.09
C ALA A 149 -6.16 8.23 2.07
N LEU A 150 -6.45 7.63 3.23
CA LEU A 150 -7.17 6.37 3.31
C LEU A 150 -8.60 6.46 2.77
N GLU A 151 -9.32 7.54 3.06
CA GLU A 151 -10.69 7.78 2.60
C GLU A 151 -10.78 7.94 1.07
N ALA A 152 -9.71 8.45 0.43
CA ALA A 152 -9.65 8.62 -1.02
C ALA A 152 -9.42 7.31 -1.81
N ILE A 153 -8.75 6.32 -1.21
CA ILE A 153 -8.34 5.06 -1.87
C ILE A 153 -9.45 4.35 -2.65
N PRO A 154 -10.69 4.19 -2.14
CA PRO A 154 -11.75 3.49 -2.87
C PRO A 154 -12.01 4.08 -4.26
N SER A 155 -11.85 5.39 -4.43
CA SER A 155 -12.03 6.07 -5.72
C SER A 155 -10.87 5.86 -6.70
N MET A 156 -9.71 5.37 -6.23
CA MET A 156 -8.49 5.15 -7.00
C MET A 156 -8.29 3.68 -7.40
N ALA A 157 -9.24 2.81 -7.04
CA ALA A 157 -9.13 1.37 -7.24
C ALA A 157 -8.82 0.98 -8.70
N THR A 158 -9.52 1.57 -9.67
CA THR A 158 -9.34 1.23 -11.09
C THR A 158 -7.97 1.63 -11.63
N VAL A 159 -7.43 2.77 -11.17
CA VAL A 159 -6.11 3.27 -11.57
C VAL A 159 -5.00 2.26 -11.24
N TYR A 160 -5.06 1.68 -10.04
CA TYR A 160 -4.00 0.79 -9.55
C TYR A 160 -4.23 -0.70 -9.76
N ALA A 161 -5.37 -1.10 -10.33
CA ALA A 161 -5.68 -2.51 -10.56
C ALA A 161 -4.56 -3.30 -11.29
N PRO A 162 -3.87 -2.75 -12.32
CA PRO A 162 -2.80 -3.45 -13.02
C PRO A 162 -1.54 -3.71 -12.19
N TYR A 163 -1.41 -3.04 -11.04
CA TYR A 163 -0.24 -3.12 -10.17
C TYR A 163 -0.39 -4.17 -9.07
N TYR A 164 -1.53 -4.84 -8.94
CA TYR A 164 -1.69 -5.92 -7.96
C TYR A 164 -1.41 -7.29 -8.59
N PRO A 165 -0.90 -8.27 -7.81
CA PRO A 165 -0.67 -8.23 -6.37
C PRO A 165 0.61 -7.48 -5.96
N GLN A 166 0.70 -7.15 -4.68
CA GLN A 166 1.85 -6.48 -4.07
C GLN A 166 2.30 -7.22 -2.81
N PRO A 167 3.60 -7.23 -2.49
CA PRO A 167 4.13 -7.85 -1.29
C PRO A 167 3.78 -6.97 -0.09
N ALA A 168 3.64 -7.58 1.08
CA ALA A 168 3.42 -6.90 2.34
C ALA A 168 4.30 -7.53 3.42
N THR A 169 4.79 -6.75 4.37
CA THR A 169 5.42 -7.29 5.58
C THR A 169 4.37 -7.83 6.56
N ARG A 170 3.20 -7.21 6.59
CA ARG A 170 2.02 -7.65 7.34
C ARG A 170 0.75 -7.15 6.66
N LEU A 171 -0.25 -8.01 6.55
CA LEU A 171 -1.58 -7.67 6.02
C LEU A 171 -2.64 -8.44 6.82
N ALA A 172 -3.32 -7.75 7.75
CA ALA A 172 -4.25 -8.39 8.68
C ALA A 172 -5.50 -8.92 7.96
N CYS A 173 -5.95 -8.20 6.94
CA CYS A 173 -7.02 -8.63 6.06
C CYS A 173 -6.54 -9.52 4.90
N ASN A 174 -5.45 -10.30 5.03
CA ASN A 174 -5.14 -11.32 4.02
C ASN A 174 -5.91 -12.63 4.29
N ARG A 175 -6.48 -13.22 3.24
CA ARG A 175 -7.06 -14.58 3.30
C ARG A 175 -6.00 -15.68 3.34
N SER A 176 -4.86 -15.43 2.73
CA SER A 176 -3.76 -16.40 2.64
C SER A 176 -2.80 -16.21 3.80
N ARG A 177 -2.42 -17.33 4.42
CA ARG A 177 -1.27 -17.36 5.35
C ARG A 177 -0.07 -17.91 4.58
N PRO A 178 1.03 -17.15 4.47
CA PRO A 178 2.23 -17.63 3.81
C PRO A 178 2.79 -18.81 4.60
N GLN A 179 3.31 -19.82 3.90
CA GLN A 179 3.93 -20.98 4.55
C GLN A 179 5.44 -20.78 4.63
N GLY A 180 6.05 -21.10 5.77
CA GLY A 180 7.50 -20.97 5.94
C GLY A 180 7.96 -19.51 5.79
N LEU A 181 8.84 -19.27 4.82
CA LEU A 181 9.46 -17.97 4.56
C LEU A 181 8.91 -17.26 3.32
N GLU A 182 7.86 -17.81 2.70
CA GLU A 182 7.23 -17.21 1.53
C GLU A 182 6.84 -15.76 1.81
N MET A 183 7.13 -14.89 0.84
CA MET A 183 6.65 -13.53 0.88
C MET A 183 5.12 -13.49 0.90
N LEU A 184 4.58 -12.62 1.75
CA LEU A 184 3.15 -12.35 1.80
C LEU A 184 2.74 -11.45 0.63
N TRP A 185 1.89 -11.95 -0.26
CA TRP A 185 1.31 -11.17 -1.36
C TRP A 185 -0.16 -10.84 -1.10
N GLY A 186 -0.50 -9.55 -1.23
CA GLY A 186 -1.87 -9.04 -1.15
C GLY A 186 -2.43 -8.69 -2.52
N ARG A 187 -3.66 -9.11 -2.81
CA ARG A 187 -4.41 -8.63 -3.97
C ARG A 187 -5.02 -7.27 -3.65
N GLN A 188 -5.50 -6.59 -4.68
CA GLN A 188 -6.17 -5.30 -4.55
C GLN A 188 -7.24 -5.28 -3.44
N ARG A 189 -8.14 -6.27 -3.44
CA ARG A 189 -9.22 -6.37 -2.45
C ARG A 189 -8.70 -6.60 -1.03
N ASP A 190 -7.56 -7.26 -0.87
CA ASP A 190 -6.96 -7.50 0.45
C ASP A 190 -6.45 -6.18 1.05
N TYR A 191 -5.83 -5.31 0.24
CA TYR A 191 -5.45 -3.96 0.67
C TYR A 191 -6.66 -3.03 0.87
N GLN A 192 -7.69 -3.12 0.04
CA GLN A 192 -8.92 -2.34 0.25
C GLN A 192 -9.60 -2.70 1.58
N ALA A 193 -9.69 -3.99 1.92
CA ALA A 193 -10.20 -4.42 3.21
C ALA A 193 -9.33 -3.91 4.36
N GLU A 194 -8.00 -3.97 4.22
CA GLU A 194 -7.07 -3.43 5.22
C GLU A 194 -7.26 -1.92 5.45
N VAL A 195 -7.49 -1.14 4.37
CA VAL A 195 -7.78 0.30 4.47
C VAL A 195 -9.03 0.56 5.29
N TYR A 196 -10.13 -0.17 5.04
CA TYR A 196 -11.35 0.00 5.84
C TYR A 196 -11.16 -0.44 7.30
N ARG A 197 -10.37 -1.49 7.54
CA ARG A 197 -10.00 -1.90 8.90
C ARG A 197 -9.24 -0.79 9.63
N LEU A 198 -8.25 -0.18 8.97
CA LEU A 198 -7.46 0.93 9.51
C LEU A 198 -8.31 2.18 9.75
N LEU A 199 -9.21 2.53 8.83
CA LEU A 199 -10.16 3.63 9.02
C LEU A 199 -11.04 3.40 10.26
N GLY A 200 -11.45 2.16 10.52
CA GLY A 200 -12.22 1.81 11.73
C GLY A 200 -11.43 1.96 13.03
N ASP A 201 -10.09 1.87 13.00
CA ASP A 201 -9.22 2.19 14.14
C ASP A 201 -9.09 3.70 14.37
N LEU A 202 -9.17 4.49 13.30
CA LEU A 202 -9.10 5.95 13.38
C LEU A 202 -10.45 6.59 13.76
N ASP A 203 -11.58 6.01 13.33
CA ASP A 203 -12.94 6.54 13.49
C ASP A 203 -13.82 5.67 14.40
N PRO A 204 -13.85 5.95 15.72
CA PRO A 204 -14.72 5.23 16.65
C PRO A 204 -16.22 5.34 16.32
N GLN A 205 -16.67 6.44 15.70
CA GLN A 205 -18.09 6.65 15.41
C GLN A 205 -18.57 5.76 14.27
N GLN A 206 -17.72 5.55 13.26
CA GLN A 206 -18.01 4.70 12.11
C GLN A 206 -17.35 3.32 12.19
N ARG A 207 -16.68 2.99 13.29
CA ARG A 207 -15.89 1.76 13.45
C ARG A 207 -16.64 0.51 12.99
N THR A 208 -17.87 0.31 13.46
CA THR A 208 -18.66 -0.88 13.09
C THR A 208 -18.96 -0.95 11.60
N SER A 209 -19.33 0.15 10.96
CA SER A 209 -19.65 0.16 9.53
C SER A 209 -18.40 -0.02 8.66
N LEU A 210 -17.27 0.55 9.07
CA LEU A 210 -15.98 0.42 8.40
C LEU A 210 -15.42 -1.00 8.51
N LEU A 211 -15.46 -1.61 9.70
CA LEU A 211 -15.07 -3.01 9.88
C LEU A 211 -15.98 -3.96 9.08
N GLN A 212 -17.30 -3.69 9.03
CA GLN A 212 -18.20 -4.49 8.19
C GLN A 212 -17.84 -4.40 6.71
N LYS A 213 -17.50 -3.20 6.19
CA LYS A 213 -17.02 -3.05 4.82
C LYS A 213 -15.76 -3.87 4.53
N ALA A 214 -14.81 -3.91 5.48
CA ALA A 214 -13.62 -4.77 5.34
C ALA A 214 -13.98 -6.26 5.22
N VAL A 215 -14.97 -6.72 6.00
CA VAL A 215 -15.52 -8.08 5.90
C VAL A 215 -16.23 -8.30 4.57
N ASP A 216 -17.01 -7.34 4.08
CA ASP A 216 -17.75 -7.50 2.82
C ASP A 216 -16.82 -7.55 1.59
N ILE A 217 -15.66 -6.87 1.65
CA ILE A 217 -14.69 -6.84 0.55
C ILE A 217 -13.99 -8.18 0.38
N ASN A 218 -13.47 -8.76 1.46
CA ASN A 218 -12.71 -10.00 1.32
C ASN A 218 -12.84 -10.93 2.53
N GLY A 219 -13.90 -10.84 3.32
CA GLY A 219 -14.08 -11.68 4.51
C GLY A 219 -12.96 -11.51 5.51
N CYS A 220 -12.46 -10.29 5.71
CA CYS A 220 -11.34 -10.01 6.61
C CYS A 220 -11.60 -10.58 8.02
N ALA A 221 -10.94 -11.68 8.35
CA ALA A 221 -11.16 -12.40 9.60
C ALA A 221 -10.83 -11.54 10.84
N THR A 222 -9.78 -10.72 10.77
CA THR A 222 -9.44 -9.78 11.85
C THR A 222 -10.53 -8.75 12.07
N ALA A 223 -11.11 -8.17 11.01
CA ALA A 223 -12.22 -7.23 11.15
C ALA A 223 -13.46 -7.91 11.72
N GLN A 224 -13.74 -9.15 11.31
CA GLN A 224 -14.85 -9.93 11.86
C GLN A 224 -14.67 -10.24 13.34
N GLN A 225 -13.45 -10.63 13.76
CA GLN A 225 -13.13 -10.81 15.17
C GLN A 225 -13.40 -9.53 15.96
N LEU A 226 -12.90 -8.38 15.50
CA LEU A 226 -13.10 -7.07 16.13
C LEU A 226 -14.57 -6.66 16.25
N LEU A 227 -15.44 -7.07 15.31
CA LEU A 227 -16.88 -6.83 15.39
C LEU A 227 -17.56 -7.70 16.45
N THR A 228 -17.11 -8.94 16.61
CA THR A 228 -17.68 -9.91 17.55
C THR A 228 -17.16 -9.77 18.97
N SER A 229 -15.91 -9.34 19.13
CA SER A 229 -15.32 -8.95 20.40
C SER A 229 -15.84 -7.57 20.78
N ARG A 230 -17.06 -7.49 21.33
CA ARG A 230 -17.49 -6.27 22.02
C ARG A 230 -16.59 -6.05 23.26
N PRO A 231 -16.24 -4.79 23.59
CA PRO A 231 -15.63 -4.47 24.87
C PRO A 231 -16.57 -4.79 26.04
#